data_AF-A0A378QF52-F1
#
_entry.id   AF-A0A378QF52-F1
#
_cell.length_a   1.000
_cell.length_b   1.000
_cell.length_c   1.000
_cell.angle_alpha   90.00
_cell.angle_beta   90.00
_cell.angle_gamma   90.00
#
_symmetry.space_group_name_H-M   'P 1'
#
loop_
_entity.id
_entity.type
_entity.pdbx_description
1 polymer ?
#
loop_
_entity_poly.entity_id
_entity_poly.type
_entity_poly.pdbx_seq_one_letter_code
_entity_poly.pdbx_strand_id
1 'polypeptide(L)' 'MSQASDTPSLMTFKEAYDILKHNADSLEQSQTLDIDNLVSVVEQSIDAYKVCQERINAVEQALKHAFDETALKN' A
#
# COMPACT_ATOMS: atom_id res chain seq x y z
N MET A 1 -7.74 24.23 -7.14
CA MET A 1 -6.87 23.38 -7.98
C MET A 1 -5.94 22.67 -7.02
N SER A 2 -6.26 21.43 -6.63
CA SER A 2 -5.48 20.65 -5.64
C SER A 2 -4.79 19.53 -6.39
N GLN A 3 -3.47 19.63 -6.52
CA GLN A 3 -2.59 18.55 -6.97
C GLN A 3 -1.50 18.46 -5.90
N ALA A 4 -1.66 17.51 -4.97
CA ALA A 4 -0.72 17.24 -3.88
C ALA A 4 -0.56 15.73 -3.65
N SER A 5 -0.72 14.93 -4.71
CA SER A 5 -0.76 13.46 -4.63
C SER A 5 0.35 12.75 -5.41
N ASP A 6 1.23 13.48 -6.11
CA ASP A 6 2.27 12.88 -6.98
C ASP A 6 3.68 12.90 -6.38
N THR A 7 3.81 12.90 -5.05
CA THR A 7 5.12 12.59 -4.45
C THR A 7 5.25 11.07 -4.39
N PRO A 8 6.16 10.43 -5.15
CA PRO A 8 6.37 9.00 -5.03
C PRO A 8 6.76 8.68 -3.59
N SER A 9 5.96 7.85 -2.93
CA SER A 9 6.28 7.37 -1.59
C SER A 9 7.63 6.66 -1.66
N LEU A 10 8.62 7.15 -0.90
CA LEU A 10 9.96 6.55 -0.81
C LEU A 10 9.92 5.13 -0.22
N MET A 11 8.77 4.73 0.30
CA MET A 11 8.51 3.42 0.89
C MET A 11 8.37 2.33 -0.18
N THR A 12 9.01 1.19 0.08
CA THR A 12 8.89 -0.03 -0.73
C THR A 12 7.60 -0.79 -0.40
N PHE A 13 7.18 -1.69 -1.29
CA PHE A 13 6.05 -2.59 -1.01
C PHE A 13 6.25 -3.39 0.29
N LYS A 14 7.46 -3.92 0.50
CA LYS A 14 7.76 -4.75 1.68
C LYS A 14 7.59 -3.95 2.97
N GLU A 15 8.16 -2.76 3.04
CA GLU A 15 8.05 -1.91 4.23
C GLU A 15 6.59 -1.53 4.50
N ALA A 16 5.84 -1.17 3.46
CA ALA A 16 4.42 -0.84 3.58
C ALA A 16 3.59 -2.04 4.07
N TYR A 17 3.85 -3.22 3.51
CA TYR A 17 3.21 -4.45 3.95
C TYR A 17 3.54 -4.79 5.40
N ASP A 18 4.79 -4.62 5.83
CA ASP A 18 5.20 -4.89 7.21
C ASP A 18 4.46 -3.98 8.21
N ILE A 19 4.29 -2.68 7.89
CA ILE A 19 3.48 -1.76 8.71
C ILE A 19 2.02 -2.22 8.75
N LEU A 20 1.43 -2.51 7.60
CA LEU A 20 0.02 -2.91 7.51
C LEU A 20 -0.23 -4.19 8.33
N LYS A 21 0.67 -5.16 8.21
CA LYS A 21 0.60 -6.42 8.96
C LYS A 21 0.75 -6.19 10.46
N HIS A 22 1.74 -5.40 10.88
CA HIS A 22 1.95 -5.08 12.29
C HIS A 22 0.74 -4.38 12.92
N ASN A 23 0.15 -3.42 12.23
CA ASN A 23 -1.02 -2.70 12.72
C ASN A 23 -2.24 -3.61 12.83
N ALA A 24 -2.47 -4.47 11.83
CA ALA A 24 -3.55 -5.45 11.88
C ALA A 24 -3.37 -6.43 13.05
N ASP A 25 -2.17 -6.98 13.23
CA ASP A 25 -1.85 -7.89 14.33
C ASP A 25 -2.05 -7.21 15.70
N SER A 26 -1.64 -5.95 15.81
CA SER A 26 -1.80 -5.16 17.04
C SER A 26 -3.27 -4.92 17.37
N LEU A 27 -4.11 -4.60 16.37
CA LEU A 27 -5.55 -4.42 16.55
C LEU A 27 -6.26 -5.72 16.94
N GLU A 28 -5.90 -6.84 16.32
CA GLU A 28 -6.47 -8.16 16.63
C GLU A 28 -6.10 -8.65 18.04
N GLN A 29 -4.88 -8.39 18.49
CA GLN A 29 -4.36 -8.88 19.77
C GLN A 29 -4.71 -7.97 20.96
N SER A 30 -5.18 -6.75 20.71
CA SER A 30 -5.50 -5.78 21.75
C SER A 30 -6.77 -6.18 22.51
N GLN A 31 -6.61 -6.63 23.76
CA GLN A 31 -7.74 -7.00 24.65
C GLN A 31 -8.61 -5.81 25.05
N THR A 32 -8.04 -4.61 25.06
CA THR A 32 -8.72 -3.35 25.33
C THR A 32 -8.45 -2.39 24.20
N LEU A 33 -9.51 -1.89 23.55
CA LEU A 33 -9.37 -0.94 22.45
C LEU A 33 -8.82 0.40 22.99
N ASP A 34 -7.62 0.77 22.57
CA ASP A 34 -7.04 2.09 22.85
C ASP A 34 -7.60 3.11 21.86
N ILE A 35 -8.69 3.76 22.24
CA ILE A 35 -9.44 4.70 21.40
C ILE A 35 -8.56 5.91 21.00
N ASP A 36 -7.67 6.36 21.89
CA ASP A 36 -6.85 7.54 21.66
C ASP A 36 -5.82 7.29 20.54
N ASN A 37 -5.28 6.08 20.46
CA ASN A 37 -4.33 5.68 19.42
C ASN A 37 -4.97 5.02 18.19
N LEU A 38 -6.25 4.64 18.27
CA LEU A 38 -6.94 3.91 17.20
C LEU A 38 -6.91 4.67 15.87
N VAL A 39 -7.21 5.98 15.89
CA VAL A 39 -7.25 6.80 14.67
C VAL A 39 -5.88 6.85 14.02
N SER A 40 -4.81 7.03 14.80
CA SER A 40 -3.43 7.06 14.31
C SER A 40 -3.03 5.74 13.66
N VAL A 41 -3.38 4.60 14.27
CA VAL A 41 -3.11 3.26 13.71
C VAL A 41 -3.86 3.06 12.39
N VAL A 42 -5.12 3.51 12.32
CA VAL A 42 -5.93 3.40 11.10
C VAL A 42 -5.37 4.27 9.98
N GLU A 43 -4.97 5.51 10.27
CA GLU A 43 -4.36 6.41 9.28
C GLU A 43 -3.05 5.83 8.72
N GLN A 44 -2.16 5.36 9.60
CA GLN A 44 -0.93 4.67 9.19
C GLN A 44 -1.20 3.45 8.32
N SER A 45 -2.25 2.68 8.66
CA SER A 45 -2.66 1.50 7.89
C SER A 45 -3.19 1.88 6.52
N ILE A 46 -3.99 2.94 6.41
CA ILE A 46 -4.51 3.44 5.14
C ILE A 46 -3.37 3.91 4.23
N ASP A 47 -2.40 4.62 4.78
CA ASP A 47 -1.27 5.13 3.99
C ASP A 47 -0.35 4.00 3.53
N ALA A 48 -0.05 3.03 4.40
CA ALA A 48 0.67 1.82 4.01
C ALA A 48 -0.08 1.01 2.95
N TYR A 49 -1.40 0.87 3.08
CA TYR A 49 -2.25 0.21 2.09
C TYR A 49 -2.19 0.89 0.71
N LYS A 50 -2.25 2.23 0.65
CA LYS A 50 -2.14 2.97 -0.62
C LYS A 50 -0.82 2.69 -1.33
N VAL A 51 0.30 2.64 -0.59
CA VAL A 51 1.61 2.28 -1.15
C VAL A 51 1.59 0.85 -1.69
N CYS A 52 1.05 -0.10 -0.94
CA CYS A 52 0.90 -1.49 -1.41
C CYS A 52 0.11 -1.55 -2.73
N GLN A 53 -1.02 -0.85 -2.79
CA GLN A 53 -1.88 -0.79 -3.98
C GLN A 53 -1.15 -0.16 -5.17
N GLU A 54 -0.48 0.97 -4.98
CA GLU A 54 0.28 1.64 -6.04
C GLU A 54 1.35 0.72 -6.65
N ARG A 55 2.10 0.01 -5.80
CA ARG A 55 3.15 -0.91 -6.25
C ARG A 55 2.59 -2.13 -6.98
N ILE A 56 1.46 -2.70 -6.52
CA ILE A 56 0.77 -3.79 -7.23
C ILE A 56 0.29 -3.31 -8.60
N ASN A 57 -0.36 -2.15 -8.67
CA ASN A 57 -0.86 -1.58 -9.92
C ASN A 57 0.28 -1.34 -10.93
N ALA A 58 1.44 -0.88 -10.45
CA ALA A 58 2.62 -0.69 -11.31
C ALA A 58 3.15 -2.02 -11.87
N VAL A 59 3.15 -3.09 -11.06
CA VAL A 59 3.52 -4.44 -11.51
C VAL A 59 2.53 -4.97 -12.53
N GLU A 60 1.22 -4.83 -12.28
CA GLU A 60 0.18 -5.26 -13.22
C GLU A 60 0.31 -4.55 -14.57
N GLN A 61 0.57 -3.23 -14.56
CA GLN A 61 0.80 -2.45 -15.78
C GLN A 61 2.05 -2.91 -16.53
N ALA A 62 3.15 -3.16 -15.82
CA ALA A 62 4.39 -3.63 -16.42
C ALA A 62 4.23 -5.02 -17.05
N LEU A 63 3.53 -5.94 -16.37
CA LEU A 63 3.23 -7.27 -16.89
C LEU A 63 2.32 -7.20 -18.11
N LYS A 64 1.27 -6.38 -18.06
CA LYS A 64 0.39 -6.16 -19.22
C LYS A 64 1.17 -5.67 -20.42
N HIS A 65 2.03 -4.66 -20.24
CA HIS A 65 2.85 -4.11 -21.30
C HIS A 65 3.79 -5.17 -21.90
N ALA A 66 4.48 -5.95 -21.06
CA ALA A 66 5.37 -7.02 -21.50
C ALA A 66 4.64 -8.10 -22.34
N PHE A 67 3.40 -8.45 -21.94
CA PHE A 67 2.60 -9.42 -22.69
C PHE A 67 2.05 -8.85 -24.00
N ASP A 68 1.57 -7.60 -24.01
CA ASP A 68 1.10 -6.94 -25.24
C ASP A 68 2.24 -6.78 -26.26
N GLU A 69 3.45 -6.41 -25.80
CA GLU A 69 4.64 -6.35 -26.67
C GLU A 69 5.05 -7.72 -27.23
N THR A 70 4.92 -8.78 -26.44
CA THR A 70 5.23 -10.14 -26.87
C THR A 70 4.20 -10.64 -27.90
N ALA A 71 2.92 -10.31 -27.72
CA ALA A 71 1.86 -10.66 -28.66
C ALA A 71 1.99 -9.95 -30.00
N LEU A 72 2.55 -8.74 -30.05
CA LEU A 72 2.81 -8.00 -31.29
C LEU A 72 4.03 -8.51 -32.08
N LYS A 73 4.87 -9.35 -31.48
CA LYS A 73 6.10 -9.90 -32.10
C LYS A 73 5.91 -11.30 -32.70
N ASN A 74 4.73 -11.91 -32.53
CA ASN A 74 4.35 -13.23 -33.06
C ASN A 74 3.24 -13.12 -34.10
#